data_AF-A0A847JHE8-F1
#
_entry.id   AF-A0A847JHE8-F1
#
_cell.length_a   1.000
_cell.length_b   1.000
_cell.length_c   1.000
_cell.angle_alpha   90.00
_cell.angle_beta   90.00
_cell.angle_gamma   90.00
#
_symmetry.space_group_name_H-M   'P 1'
#
loop_
_entity.id
_entity.type
_entity.pdbx_description
1 polymer ?
#
loop_
_entity_poly.entity_id
_entity_poly.type
_entity_poly.pdbx_seq_one_letter_code
_entity_poly.pdbx_strand_id
1 'polypeptide(L)'
;MSGSPTSSCPPAVRHGVDLARLAALVARDRAAYVARRRKSAALADEARAHWHDGVPLHWMTDWGLPFPLFVAEAHGSTLVDVDGHAHA
;
A
#
# COMPACT_ATOMS: atom_id res chain seq x y z
N MET A 1 48.24 -5.24 -6.93
CA MET A 1 47.68 -6.46 -6.31
C MET A 1 47.08 -5.99 -4.99
N SER A 2 45.77 -5.98 -4.72
CA SER A 2 44.76 -6.99 -4.99
C SER A 2 43.38 -6.30 -5.05
N GLY A 3 42.56 -6.62 -6.05
CA GLY A 3 41.15 -6.21 -6.10
C GLY A 3 40.31 -7.28 -5.40
N SER A 4 39.61 -6.90 -4.33
CA SER A 4 38.69 -7.79 -3.63
C SER A 4 37.48 -8.10 -4.51
N PRO A 5 37.04 -9.36 -4.65
CA PRO A 5 35.79 -9.65 -5.30
C PRO A 5 34.65 -9.22 -4.37
N THR A 6 33.85 -8.24 -4.79
CA THR A 6 32.52 -8.04 -4.19
C THR A 6 31.69 -9.27 -4.50
N SER A 7 31.59 -10.19 -3.55
CA SER A 7 30.64 -11.30 -3.63
C SER A 7 29.22 -10.72 -3.62
N SER A 8 28.57 -10.69 -4.79
CA SER A 8 27.14 -10.44 -4.86
C SER A 8 26.43 -11.69 -4.32
N CYS A 9 25.79 -11.57 -3.17
CA CYS A 9 24.83 -12.58 -2.71
C CYS A 9 23.76 -12.71 -3.81
N PRO A 10 23.49 -13.92 -4.34
CA PRO A 10 22.42 -14.08 -5.32
C PRO A 10 21.09 -13.62 -4.70
N PRO A 11 20.23 -12.93 -5.46
CA PRO A 11 18.97 -12.43 -4.94
C PRO A 11 18.18 -13.60 -4.35
N ALA A 12 17.57 -13.38 -3.18
CA ALA A 12 16.71 -14.37 -2.58
C ALA A 12 15.47 -14.53 -3.48
N VAL A 13 15.41 -15.63 -4.23
CA VAL A 13 14.29 -15.96 -5.11
C VAL A 13 13.38 -16.95 -4.41
N ARG A 14 12.08 -16.65 -4.33
CA ARG A 14 11.06 -17.54 -3.77
C ARG A 14 9.93 -17.71 -4.78
N HIS A 15 9.56 -18.97 -5.09
CA HIS A 15 8.52 -19.28 -6.09
C HIS A 15 8.75 -18.58 -7.45
N GLY A 16 10.01 -18.38 -7.86
CA GLY A 16 10.36 -17.66 -9.09
C GLY A 16 10.29 -16.12 -9.00
N VAL A 17 10.02 -15.57 -7.82
CA VAL A 17 9.96 -14.12 -7.57
C VAL A 17 11.24 -13.67 -6.87
N ASP A 18 11.91 -12.67 -7.43
CA ASP A 18 13.01 -11.96 -6.76
C ASP A 18 12.45 -11.09 -5.62
N LEU A 19 12.81 -11.44 -4.38
CA LEU A 19 12.28 -10.78 -3.18
C LEU A 19 12.81 -9.35 -3.02
N ALA A 20 14.01 -9.03 -3.51
CA ALA A 20 14.54 -7.66 -3.45
C ALA A 20 13.77 -6.74 -4.40
N ARG A 21 13.49 -7.23 -5.62
CA ARG A 21 12.67 -6.50 -6.59
C ARG A 21 11.22 -6.34 -6.10
N LEU A 22 10.65 -7.38 -5.48
CA LEU A 22 9.32 -7.31 -4.87
C LEU A 22 9.27 -6.25 -3.76
N ALA A 23 10.25 -6.23 -2.86
CA ALA A 23 10.32 -5.24 -1.78
C ALA A 23 10.40 -3.80 -2.33
N ALA A 24 11.22 -3.57 -3.36
CA ALA A 24 11.33 -2.27 -4.02
C ALA A 24 10.00 -1.84 -4.67
N LEU A 25 9.30 -2.78 -5.31
CA LEU A 25 7.99 -2.54 -5.91
C LEU A 25 6.96 -2.13 -4.84
N VAL A 26 6.84 -2.90 -3.75
CA VAL A 26 5.92 -2.61 -2.65
C VAL A 26 6.22 -1.24 -2.03
N ALA A 27 7.49 -0.90 -1.80
CA ALA A 27 7.87 0.39 -1.24
C ALA A 27 7.46 1.57 -2.14
N ARG A 28 7.71 1.46 -3.45
CA ARG A 28 7.31 2.47 -4.43
C ARG A 28 5.80 2.64 -4.48
N ASP A 29 5.06 1.54 -4.51
CA ASP A 29 3.60 1.58 -4.65
C ASP A 29 2.94 2.12 -3.37
N ARG A 30 3.48 1.81 -2.18
CA ARG A 30 3.06 2.44 -0.92
C ARG A 30 3.29 3.95 -0.92
N ALA A 31 4.46 4.41 -1.36
CA ALA A 31 4.75 5.84 -1.45
C ALA A 31 3.79 6.56 -2.42
N ALA A 32 3.52 5.94 -3.58
CA ALA A 32 2.56 6.47 -4.55
C ALA A 32 1.13 6.51 -3.99
N TYR A 33 0.72 5.49 -3.22
CA TYR A 33 -0.59 5.45 -2.57
C TYR A 33 -0.77 6.63 -1.62
N VAL A 34 0.19 6.86 -0.72
CA VAL A 34 0.17 7.98 0.24
C VAL A 34 0.13 9.32 -0.49
N ALA A 35 0.98 9.50 -1.50
CA ALA A 35 1.09 10.78 -2.23
C ALA A 35 -0.20 11.17 -2.96
N ARG A 36 -0.95 10.18 -3.47
CA ARG A 36 -2.16 10.39 -4.24
C ARG A 36 -3.41 10.54 -3.37
N ARG A 37 -3.44 9.99 -2.15
CA ARG A 37 -4.68 9.86 -1.35
C ARG A 37 -4.66 10.63 -0.05
N ARG A 38 -4.55 11.96 -0.13
CA ARG A 38 -4.40 12.83 1.05
C ARG A 38 -5.69 12.97 1.86
N LYS A 39 -6.86 12.98 1.21
CA LYS A 39 -8.14 13.07 1.89
C LYS A 39 -8.46 11.77 2.61
N SER A 40 -8.21 10.63 1.98
CA SER A 40 -8.34 9.33 2.64
C SER A 40 -7.43 9.22 3.86
N ALA A 41 -6.19 9.73 3.80
CA ALA A 41 -5.28 9.76 4.95
C ALA A 41 -5.86 10.59 6.11
N ALA A 42 -6.37 11.80 5.83
CA ALA A 42 -6.97 12.66 6.85
C ALA A 42 -8.19 12.00 7.51
N LEU A 43 -9.08 11.40 6.71
CA LEU A 43 -10.24 10.68 7.25
C LEU A 43 -9.84 9.44 8.05
N ALA A 44 -8.76 8.75 7.68
CA ALA A 44 -8.25 7.63 8.45
C ALA A 44 -7.75 8.10 9.83
N ASP A 45 -7.04 9.23 9.88
CA ASP A 45 -6.57 9.81 11.15
C ASP A 45 -7.73 10.26 12.03
N GLU A 46 -8.78 10.86 11.46
CA GLU A 46 -10.01 11.20 12.18
C GLU A 46 -10.72 9.95 12.72
N ALA A 47 -10.84 8.90 11.90
CA ALA A 47 -11.53 7.67 12.28
C ALA A 47 -10.85 6.93 13.44
N ARG A 48 -9.52 7.05 13.60
CA ARG A 48 -8.76 6.44 14.71
C ARG A 48 -9.20 6.92 16.09
N ALA A 49 -9.83 8.10 16.19
CA ALA A 49 -10.37 8.58 17.47
C ALA A 49 -11.60 7.80 17.95
N HIS A 50 -12.26 7.07 17.04
CA HIS A 50 -13.57 6.45 17.31
C HIS A 50 -13.57 4.93 17.08
N TRP A 51 -12.70 4.44 16.20
CA TRP A 51 -12.65 3.04 15.80
C TRP A 51 -11.31 2.41 16.15
N HIS A 52 -11.36 1.15 16.61
CA HIS A 52 -10.14 0.35 16.78
C HIS A 52 -9.42 0.22 15.43
N ASP A 53 -8.13 0.55 15.40
CA ASP A 53 -7.31 0.68 14.18
C ASP A 53 -7.85 1.62 13.09
N GLY A 54 -8.83 2.48 13.43
CA GLY A 54 -9.43 3.44 12.49
C GLY A 54 -10.40 2.81 11.48
N VAL A 55 -10.90 1.60 11.73
CA VAL A 55 -11.85 0.90 10.84
C VAL A 55 -13.05 0.30 11.60
N PRO A 56 -14.25 0.29 11.01
CA PRO A 56 -15.42 -0.30 11.67
C PRO A 56 -15.35 -1.81 11.85
N LEU A 57 -14.63 -2.50 10.95
CA LEU A 57 -14.49 -3.94 10.96
C LEU A 57 -13.01 -4.31 10.82
N HIS A 58 -12.48 -5.08 11.76
CA HIS A 58 -11.04 -5.35 11.87
C HIS A 58 -10.43 -5.98 10.61
N TRP A 59 -11.16 -6.83 9.88
CA TRP A 59 -10.67 -7.46 8.63
C TRP A 59 -10.31 -6.45 7.53
N MET A 60 -10.74 -5.19 7.63
CA MET A 60 -10.33 -4.13 6.70
C MET A 60 -8.83 -3.78 6.83
N THR A 61 -8.16 -4.13 7.93
CA THR A 61 -6.71 -3.92 8.08
C THR A 61 -5.88 -4.87 7.21
N ASP A 62 -6.48 -5.97 6.74
CA ASP A 62 -5.78 -7.03 6.00
C ASP A 62 -5.50 -6.65 4.53
N TRP A 63 -6.02 -5.51 4.06
CA TRP A 63 -5.86 -5.05 2.67
C TRP A 63 -4.44 -4.63 2.31
N GLY A 64 -3.52 -4.54 3.28
CA GLY A 64 -2.11 -4.20 3.04
C GLY A 64 -1.87 -2.74 2.62
N LEU A 65 -2.87 -1.88 2.78
CA LEU A 65 -2.80 -0.45 2.47
C LEU A 65 -2.13 0.33 3.61
N PRO A 66 -1.39 1.42 3.32
CA PRO A 66 -0.85 2.31 4.36
C PRO A 66 -1.90 2.89 5.31
N PHE A 67 -3.11 3.15 4.79
CA PHE A 67 -4.31 3.55 5.53
C PHE A 67 -5.55 3.09 4.74
N PRO A 68 -6.74 2.98 5.37
CA PRO A 68 -7.96 2.56 4.67
C PRO A 68 -8.32 3.47 3.49
N LEU A 69 -8.79 2.88 2.40
CA LEU A 69 -9.35 3.63 1.28
C LEU A 69 -10.76 4.11 1.65
N PHE A 70 -11.00 5.42 1.60
CA PHE A 70 -12.34 5.98 1.78
C PHE A 70 -13.00 6.11 0.41
N VAL A 71 -14.10 5.38 0.22
CA VAL A 71 -14.88 5.38 -1.03
C VAL A 71 -16.02 6.39 -0.90
N ALA A 72 -16.15 7.29 -1.88
CA ALA A 72 -17.23 8.28 -1.93
C ALA A 72 -18.49 7.71 -2.57
N GLU A 73 -18.34 6.97 -3.66
CA GLU A 73 -19.45 6.35 -4.37
C GLU A 73 -19.03 5.05 -5.06
N ALA A 74 -20.03 4.18 -5.27
CA ALA A 74 -19.86 2.88 -5.90
C ALA A 74 -21.06 2.59 -6.80
N HIS A 75 -20.81 2.22 -8.05
CA HIS A 75 -21.84 1.85 -9.01
C HIS A 75 -21.35 0.74 -9.95
N GLY A 76 -22.06 -0.38 -10.01
CA GLY A 76 -21.62 -1.55 -10.76
C GLY A 76 -20.29 -2.08 -10.24
N SER A 77 -19.29 -2.20 -11.13
CA SER A 77 -17.91 -2.55 -10.76
C SER A 77 -17.00 -1.36 -10.51
N THR A 78 -17.52 -0.13 -10.59
CA THR A 78 -16.72 1.09 -10.45
C THR A 78 -16.85 1.70 -9.07
N LEU A 79 -15.71 1.99 -8.44
CA LEU A 79 -15.60 2.72 -7.18
C LEU A 79 -14.90 4.06 -7.43
N VAL A 80 -15.40 5.15 -6.83
CA VAL A 80 -14.70 6.44 -6.82
C VAL A 80 -14.29 6.76 -5.39
N ASP A 81 -13.00 6.93 -5.15
CA ASP A 81 -12.49 7.30 -3.83
C ASP A 81 -12.69 8.79 -3.53
N VAL A 82 -12.61 9.17 -2.25
CA VAL A 82 -12.79 10.56 -1.80
C VAL A 82 -11.74 11.52 -2.39
N ASP A 83 -10.61 10.99 -2.87
CA ASP A 83 -9.56 11.71 -3.57
C ASP A 83 -9.85 11.88 -5.08
N GLY A 84 -10.92 11.26 -5.59
CA GLY A 84 -11.42 11.40 -6.97
C GLY A 84 -10.87 10.35 -7.95
N HIS A 85 -10.21 9.29 -7.48
CA HIS A 85 -9.76 8.23 -8.37
C HIS A 85 -10.86 7.18 -8.59
N ALA A 86 -11.12 6.87 -9.85
CA ALA A 86 -11.97 5.75 -10.25
C ALA A 86 -11.17 4.44 -10.32
N HIS A 87 -11.76 3.36 -9.80
CA HIS A 87 -11.26 1.98 -9.83
C HIS A 87 -12.33 1.12 -10.49
N ALA A 88 -12.00 0.41 -11.57
CA ALA A 88 -12.94 -0.40 -12.37
C ALA A 88 -12.36 -1.78 -12.69
#